data_AF-A0A3M0L5V6-F1
#
_entry.id   AF-A0A3M0L5V6-F1
#
_cell.length_a   1.000
_cell.length_b   1.000
_cell.length_c   1.000
_cell.angle_alpha   90.00
_cell.angle_beta   90.00
_cell.angle_gamma   90.00
#
_symmetry.space_group_name_H-M   'P 1'
#
loop_
_entity.id
_entity.type
_entity.pdbx_description
1 polymer ?
#
loop_
_entity_poly.entity_id
_entity_poly.type
_entity_poly.pdbx_seq_one_letter_code
_entity_poly.pdbx_strand_id
1 'polypeptide(L)'
;MHIPKYSQIVSPLYLVTHKKNDFQWGPEQQQAFAQIKQEIAHAVALGPVRTGPEVKNVLYSAAGNNGLSWSLWQKVPGETRG
;
A
#
# COMPACT_ATOMS: atom_id res chain seq x y z
N MET A 1 4.52 -5.21 -5.66
CA MET A 1 3.56 -4.09 -5.82
C MET A 1 4.35 -2.83 -6.13
N HIS A 2 4.03 -2.15 -7.23
CA HIS A 2 4.69 -0.91 -7.64
C HIS A 2 3.62 0.18 -7.79
N ILE A 3 3.84 1.32 -7.15
CA ILE A 3 3.00 2.52 -7.28
C ILE A 3 3.88 3.60 -7.94
N PRO A 4 3.58 4.03 -9.17
CA PRO A 4 4.31 5.10 -9.81
C PRO A 4 4.26 6.38 -8.99
N LYS A 5 5.38 7.12 -8.92
CA LYS A 5 5.46 8.43 -8.24
C LYS A 5 5.04 8.40 -6.76
N TYR A 6 5.16 7.26 -6.09
CA TYR A 6 4.76 7.08 -4.69
C TYR A 6 5.26 8.20 -3.77
N SER A 7 6.55 8.56 -3.84
CA SER A 7 7.14 9.61 -3.01
C SER A 7 6.49 10.98 -3.22
N GLN A 8 6.09 11.31 -4.45
CA GLN A 8 5.40 12.57 -4.76
C GLN A 8 3.99 12.57 -4.19
N ILE A 9 3.26 11.45 -4.31
CA ILE A 9 1.88 11.33 -3.83
C ILE A 9 1.82 11.40 -2.31
N VAL A 10 2.77 10.77 -1.61
CA VAL A 10 2.75 10.75 -0.13
C VAL A 10 3.41 11.98 0.52
N SER A 11 4.09 12.83 -0.26
CA SER A 11 4.79 14.01 0.28
C SER A 11 3.89 14.92 1.13
N PRO A 12 2.64 15.23 0.73
CA PRO A 12 1.74 16.05 1.55
C PRO A 12 1.35 15.36 2.87
N LEU A 13 1.33 14.01 2.90
CA LEU A 13 1.02 13.21 4.09
C LEU A 13 2.21 13.08 5.05
N TYR A 14 3.44 13.17 4.53
CA TYR A 14 4.63 13.14 5.38
C TYR A 14 4.63 14.30 6.37
N LEU A 15 4.21 15.49 5.92
CA LEU A 15 4.18 16.69 6.75
C LEU A 15 3.25 16.57 7.96
N VAL A 16 2.17 15.77 7.89
CA VAL A 16 1.21 15.58 9.00
C VAL A 16 1.64 14.51 10.01
N THR A 17 2.58 13.65 9.64
CA THR A 17 3.13 12.61 10.53
C THR A 17 4.46 13.03 11.16
N HIS A 18 5.00 14.19 10.74
CA HIS A 18 6.26 14.72 11.24
C HIS A 18 6.09 15.28 12.67
N LYS A 19 6.87 14.74 13.62
CA LYS A 19 6.74 14.96 15.07
C LYS A 19 6.73 16.43 15.53
N LYS A 20 7.36 17.34 14.78
CA LYS A 20 7.47 18.77 15.14
C LYS A 20 6.39 19.65 14.52
N ASN A 21 5.48 19.08 13.73
CA ASN A 21 4.45 19.83 13.05
C ASN A 21 3.11 19.61 13.76
N ASP A 22 2.30 20.65 13.80
CA ASP A 22 0.90 20.51 14.20
C ASP A 22 0.15 19.69 13.15
N PHE A 23 -0.79 18.86 13.62
CA PHE A 23 -1.61 18.08 12.73
C PHE A 23 -2.61 18.99 12.02
N GLN A 24 -2.37 19.28 10.75
CA GLN A 24 -3.27 20.04 9.89
C GLN A 24 -3.71 19.18 8.71
N TRP A 25 -5.03 19.06 8.54
CA TRP A 25 -5.63 18.25 7.47
C TRP A 25 -6.29 19.16 6.44
N GLY A 26 -5.52 19.53 5.41
CA GLY A 26 -5.97 20.41 4.34
C GLY A 26 -6.44 19.66 3.08
N PRO A 27 -6.86 20.42 2.05
CA PRO A 27 -7.26 19.85 0.76
C PRO A 27 -6.17 19.01 0.10
N GLU A 28 -4.90 19.42 0.21
CA GLU A 28 -3.76 18.69 -0.37
C GLU A 28 -3.56 17.32 0.29
N GLN A 29 -3.68 17.25 1.62
CA GLN A 29 -3.60 15.99 2.36
C GLN A 29 -4.76 15.07 2.02
N GLN A 30 -5.99 15.62 1.96
CA GLN A 30 -7.17 14.86 1.60
C GLN A 30 -7.05 14.28 0.18
N GLN A 31 -6.56 15.08 -0.77
CA GLN A 31 -6.34 14.65 -2.15
C GLN A 31 -5.26 13.58 -2.23
N ALA A 32 -4.10 13.79 -1.58
CA ALA A 32 -3.02 12.80 -1.50
C ALA A 32 -3.50 11.47 -0.90
N PHE A 33 -4.31 11.53 0.17
CA PHE A 33 -4.87 10.35 0.82
C PHE A 33 -5.89 9.61 -0.06
N ALA A 34 -6.74 10.33 -0.80
CA ALA A 34 -7.64 9.74 -1.76
C ALA A 34 -6.86 9.07 -2.92
N GLN A 35 -5.85 9.77 -3.45
CA GLN A 35 -5.02 9.30 -4.54
C GLN A 35 -4.26 8.04 -4.17
N ILE A 36 -3.62 7.98 -2.99
CA ILE A 36 -2.87 6.78 -2.62
C ILE A 36 -3.78 5.56 -2.41
N LYS A 37 -5.00 5.75 -1.88
CA LYS A 37 -5.98 4.65 -1.80
C LYS A 37 -6.36 4.12 -3.18
N GLN A 38 -6.59 5.02 -4.14
CA GLN A 38 -6.92 4.64 -5.51
C GLN A 38 -5.75 3.93 -6.20
N GLU A 39 -4.53 4.44 -6.08
CA GLU A 39 -3.34 3.82 -6.64
C GLU A 39 -3.05 2.45 -6.00
N ILE A 40 -3.26 2.31 -4.68
CA ILE A 40 -3.19 1.01 -4.02
C ILE A 40 -4.24 0.06 -4.60
N ALA A 41 -5.50 0.51 -4.75
CA ALA A 41 -6.55 -0.33 -5.32
C ALA A 41 -6.23 -0.75 -6.77
N HIS A 42 -5.69 0.16 -7.58
CA HIS A 42 -5.28 -0.16 -8.95
C HIS A 42 -4.06 -1.09 -9.01
N ALA A 43 -3.07 -0.91 -8.13
CA ALA A 43 -1.88 -1.76 -8.08
C ALA A 43 -2.15 -3.13 -7.41
N VAL A 44 -3.13 -3.20 -6.50
CA VAL A 44 -3.64 -4.43 -5.86
C VAL A 44 -4.69 -5.13 -6.72
N ALA A 45 -5.29 -4.44 -7.70
CA ALA A 45 -5.94 -5.07 -8.85
C ALA A 45 -4.89 -5.79 -9.70
N LEU A 46 -4.26 -6.79 -9.08
CA LEU A 46 -3.38 -7.73 -9.71
C LEU A 46 -4.16 -8.36 -10.85
N GLY A 47 -3.50 -8.53 -11.99
CA GLY A 47 -3.97 -9.48 -13.00
C GLY A 47 -4.23 -10.86 -12.38
N PRO A 48 -4.76 -11.80 -13.16
CA PRO A 48 -5.19 -13.10 -12.68
C PRO A 48 -4.20 -13.72 -11.69
N VAL A 49 -4.71 -14.26 -10.58
CA VAL A 49 -3.90 -15.00 -9.60
C VAL A 49 -3.05 -16.01 -10.35
N ARG A 50 -1.73 -15.87 -10.25
CA ARG A 50 -0.81 -16.76 -10.96
C ARG A 50 -0.87 -18.13 -10.30
N THR A 51 -1.00 -19.16 -11.11
CA THR A 51 -0.98 -20.56 -10.69
C THR A 51 0.27 -21.22 -11.26
N GLY A 52 0.94 -22.03 -10.46
CA GLY A 52 2.15 -22.74 -10.87
C GLY A 52 2.96 -23.23 -9.67
N PRO A 53 3.71 -24.33 -9.80
CA PRO A 53 4.46 -24.94 -8.70
C PRO A 53 5.52 -24.01 -8.09
N GLU A 54 5.96 -22.98 -8.84
CA GLU A 54 6.96 -22.01 -8.38
C GLU A 54 6.37 -20.75 -7.75
N VAL A 55 5.05 -20.53 -7.84
CA VAL A 55 4.39 -19.36 -7.26
C VAL A 55 4.18 -19.59 -5.77
N LYS A 56 4.73 -18.71 -4.93
CA LYS A 56 4.55 -18.78 -3.47
C LYS A 56 3.54 -17.73 -3.02
N ASN A 57 2.47 -18.18 -2.35
CA ASN A 57 1.51 -17.30 -1.71
C ASN A 57 1.92 -17.04 -0.25
N VAL A 58 1.77 -15.80 0.21
CA VAL A 58 2.07 -15.36 1.58
C VAL A 58 0.84 -14.63 2.11
N LEU A 59 0.31 -15.11 3.24
CA LEU A 59 -0.81 -14.48 3.93
C LEU A 59 -0.30 -13.71 5.14
N TYR A 60 -0.60 -12.42 5.21
CA TYR A 60 -0.44 -11.62 6.42
C TYR A 60 -1.82 -11.40 7.03
N SER A 61 -1.97 -11.70 8.31
CA SER A 61 -3.20 -11.45 9.07
C SER A 61 -2.90 -10.61 10.30
N ALA A 62 -3.87 -9.80 10.71
CA ALA A 62 -3.83 -9.00 11.93
C ALA A 62 -5.24 -8.95 12.54
N ALA A 63 -5.31 -9.07 13.86
CA ALA A 63 -6.55 -8.93 14.61
C ALA A 63 -6.40 -7.76 15.60
N GLY A 64 -7.45 -6.96 15.75
CA GLY A 64 -7.51 -5.88 16.73
C GLY A 64 -8.94 -5.69 17.25
N ASN A 65 -9.15 -4.64 18.05
CA ASN A 65 -10.46 -4.35 18.66
C ASN A 65 -11.61 -4.21 17.65
N ASN A 66 -11.29 -3.89 16.39
CA ASN A 66 -12.27 -3.69 15.32
C ASN A 66 -12.37 -4.91 14.38
N GLY A 67 -11.82 -6.06 14.77
CA GLY A 67 -11.95 -7.32 14.04
C GLY A 67 -10.67 -7.78 13.34
N LEU A 68 -10.85 -8.71 12.39
CA LEU A 68 -9.78 -9.35 11.62
C LEU A 68 -9.54 -8.62 10.30
N SER A 69 -8.27 -8.45 9.96
CA SER A 69 -7.78 -7.93 8.68
C SER A 69 -6.70 -8.86 8.13
N TRP A 70 -6.56 -8.89 6.81
CA TRP A 70 -5.56 -9.74 6.15
C TRP A 70 -5.16 -9.19 4.77
N SER A 71 -4.01 -9.62 4.26
CA SER A 71 -3.58 -9.38 2.88
C SER A 71 -2.87 -10.61 2.32
N LEU A 72 -3.17 -10.95 1.07
CA LEU A 72 -2.58 -12.09 0.34
C LEU A 72 -1.60 -11.56 -0.71
N TRP A 73 -0.38 -12.08 -0.70
CA TRP A 73 0.69 -11.68 -1.60
C TRP A 73 1.22 -12.88 -2.38
N GLN A 74 1.55 -12.68 -3.65
CA GLN A 74 2.24 -13.70 -4.46
C GLN A 74 3.70 -13.27 -4.66
N LYS A 75 4.65 -14.16 -4.35
CA LYS A 75 6.06 -13.98 -4.67
C LYS A 75 6.35 -14.66 -6.00
N VAL A 76 6.85 -13.89 -6.97
CA VAL A 76 7.26 -14.40 -8.28
C VAL A 76 8.75 -14.79 -8.19
N PRO A 77 9.17 -15.97 -8.69
CA PRO A 77 10.58 -16.32 -8.81
C PRO A 77 11.30 -15.26 -9.66
N GLY A 78 12.39 -14.68 -9.14
CA GLY A 78 13.14 -13.61 -9.83
C GLY A 78 12.88 -12.19 -9.33
N GLU A 79 11.98 -11.96 -8.36
CA GLU A 79 11.98 -10.69 -7.61
C GLU A 79 13.24 -10.60 -6.72
N THR A 80 14.32 -10.04 -7.26
CA THR A 80 15.47 -9.56 -6.49
C THR A 80 15.01 -8.32 -5.72
N ARG A 81 14.72 -8.46 -4.43
CA ARG A 81 14.67 -7.30 -3.53
C ARG A 81 16.11 -6.97 -3.11
N GLY A 82 16.57 -5.78 -3.48
CA GLY A 82 17.64 -5.07 -2.77
C GLY A 82 17.07 -4.30 -1.59
#